data_AF-A0A562ZNY9-F1
#
_entry.id   AF-A0A562ZNY9-F1
#
_cell.length_a   1.000
_cell.length_b   1.000
_cell.length_c   1.000
_cell.angle_alpha   90.00
_cell.angle_beta   90.00
_cell.angle_gamma   90.00
#
_symmetry.space_group_name_H-M   'P 1'
#
loop_
_entity.id
_entity.type
_entity.pdbx_description
1 polymer ?
#
loop_
_entity_poly.entity_id
_entity_poly.type
_entity_poly.pdbx_seq_one_letter_code
_entity_poly.pdbx_strand_id
1 'polypeptide(L)'
;MPTQRLRTLFLATAIGVLAGCGGSDDDGGAATAPTPSPAPPAATAIERYTGNWTVCNFDGPTASEFETLQVTRTSDTTASFTVDSKTYATSNCTGTVVRSDASSGTISIVGTKAIGTETVDKVNVAAGGSTEKQVFVVRGDGRFFTGIPTDETGSNPDAEGYPSALDNQPFVRP
;
A
#
# COMPACT_ATOMS: atom_id res chain seq x y z
N MET A 1 2.98 32.80 10.00
CA MET A 1 1.90 33.59 9.36
C MET A 1 1.02 32.62 8.60
N PRO A 2 -0.24 32.41 9.02
CA PRO A 2 -1.14 31.43 8.43
C PRO A 2 -1.91 32.06 7.25
N THR A 3 -2.11 31.30 6.18
CA THR A 3 -3.05 31.68 5.12
C THR A 3 -4.16 30.63 5.05
N GLN A 4 -5.22 30.90 5.81
CA GLN A 4 -6.53 30.24 5.71
C GLN A 4 -7.05 30.30 4.28
N ARG A 5 -7.54 29.17 3.75
CA ARG A 5 -8.58 29.17 2.71
C ARG A 5 -9.79 28.39 3.18
N LEU A 6 -10.63 29.16 3.85
CA LEU A 6 -12.03 28.91 4.15
C LEU A 6 -12.83 28.75 2.84
N ARG A 7 -13.53 27.63 2.65
CA ARG A 7 -14.76 27.59 1.83
C ARG A 7 -15.77 26.63 2.46
N THR A 8 -16.59 27.19 3.33
CA THR A 8 -17.90 26.66 3.70
C THR A 8 -18.93 27.19 2.71
N LEU A 9 -19.75 26.32 2.14
CA LEU A 9 -21.12 26.69 1.77
C LEU A 9 -22.05 25.49 2.02
N PHE A 10 -23.18 25.84 2.62
CA PHE A 10 -24.21 25.02 3.25
C PHE A 10 -25.41 24.76 2.31
N LEU A 11 -26.37 23.96 2.84
CA LEU A 11 -27.80 23.74 2.48
C LEU A 11 -28.13 22.67 1.42
N ALA A 12 -29.21 21.88 1.49
CA ALA A 12 -30.14 21.40 2.53
C ALA A 12 -31.22 20.52 1.82
N THR A 13 -31.69 19.47 2.50
CA THR A 13 -33.03 18.79 2.45
C THR A 13 -33.81 18.56 1.14
N ALA A 14 -34.29 17.31 0.96
CA ALA A 14 -35.72 17.03 0.71
C ALA A 14 -36.10 15.57 1.08
N ILE A 15 -37.24 15.45 1.76
CA ILE A 15 -37.94 14.22 2.19
C ILE A 15 -38.83 13.73 1.04
N GLY A 16 -38.91 12.41 0.84
CA GLY A 16 -39.91 11.78 -0.02
C GLY A 16 -40.52 10.56 0.67
N VAL A 17 -41.73 10.73 1.20
CA VAL A 17 -42.60 9.65 1.68
C VAL A 17 -43.56 9.30 0.55
N LEU A 18 -43.63 8.02 0.15
CA LEU A 18 -44.84 7.47 -0.44
C LEU A 18 -45.24 6.21 0.32
N ALA A 19 -46.46 6.28 0.86
CA ALA A 19 -47.19 5.18 1.45
C ALA A 19 -47.65 4.21 0.35
N GLY A 20 -47.55 2.93 0.65
CA GLY A 20 -48.20 1.84 -0.08
C GLY A 20 -48.55 0.74 0.91
N CYS A 21 -49.72 0.88 1.55
CA CYS A 21 -50.33 -0.14 2.38
C CYS A 21 -51.23 -1.00 1.47
N GLY A 22 -51.00 -2.31 1.44
CA GLY A 22 -51.85 -3.27 0.74
C GLY A 22 -51.51 -4.67 1.25
N GLY A 23 -52.30 -5.16 2.20
CA GLY A 23 -52.15 -6.48 2.79
C GLY A 23 -52.81 -7.59 1.96
N SER A 24 -52.45 -8.83 2.30
CA SER A 24 -53.31 -10.00 2.48
C SER A 24 -52.45 -11.20 2.89
N ASP A 25 -52.99 -11.98 3.82
CA ASP A 25 -52.38 -13.06 4.58
C ASP A 25 -52.16 -14.38 3.80
N ASP A 26 -51.39 -15.26 4.46
CA ASP A 26 -51.35 -16.72 4.38
C ASP A 26 -50.15 -17.44 3.71
N ASP A 27 -49.55 -18.27 4.57
CA ASP A 27 -48.80 -19.52 4.37
C ASP A 27 -47.39 -19.52 3.75
N GLY A 28 -46.43 -19.87 4.63
CA GLY A 28 -45.45 -20.90 4.29
C GLY A 28 -44.10 -20.41 3.79
N GLY A 29 -43.12 -20.42 4.69
CA GLY A 29 -41.70 -20.43 4.35
C GLY A 29 -40.95 -19.25 4.95
N ALA A 30 -40.24 -19.49 6.06
CA ALA A 30 -39.23 -18.56 6.54
C ALA A 30 -38.13 -18.43 5.46
N ALA A 31 -38.30 -17.47 4.56
CA ALA A 31 -37.24 -17.03 3.67
C ALA A 31 -36.20 -16.32 4.52
N THR A 32 -35.24 -17.10 5.00
CA THR A 32 -34.02 -16.61 5.65
C THR A 32 -33.47 -15.47 4.79
N ALA A 33 -33.38 -14.27 5.36
CA ALA A 33 -32.69 -13.16 4.72
C ALA A 33 -31.31 -13.65 4.23
N PRO A 34 -30.86 -13.27 3.03
CA PRO A 34 -29.54 -13.68 2.57
C PRO A 34 -28.51 -13.17 3.59
N THR A 35 -27.89 -14.09 4.31
CA THR A 35 -26.71 -13.82 5.11
C THR A 35 -25.71 -13.10 4.21
N PRO A 36 -25.18 -11.92 4.61
CA PRO A 36 -24.11 -11.30 3.85
C PRO A 36 -23.01 -12.33 3.66
N SER A 37 -22.72 -12.66 2.41
CA SER A 37 -21.60 -13.54 2.08
C SER A 37 -20.36 -12.96 2.78
N PRO A 38 -19.57 -13.78 3.48
CA PRO A 38 -18.28 -13.34 3.99
C PRO A 38 -17.53 -12.67 2.85
N ALA A 39 -16.99 -11.48 3.10
CA ALA A 39 -16.01 -10.89 2.18
C ALA A 39 -14.94 -11.97 1.89
N PRO A 40 -14.47 -12.11 0.63
CA PRO A 40 -13.42 -13.07 0.32
C PRO A 40 -12.27 -12.90 1.31
N PRO A 41 -11.67 -14.00 1.81
CA PRO A 41 -10.54 -13.87 2.73
C PRO A 41 -9.44 -13.04 2.05
N ALA A 42 -9.15 -11.87 2.60
CA ALA A 42 -8.04 -11.04 2.15
C ALA A 42 -6.72 -11.62 2.66
N ALA A 43 -6.26 -12.71 2.06
CA ALA A 43 -4.93 -13.27 2.28
C ALA A 43 -4.59 -14.37 1.27
N THR A 44 -4.01 -14.00 0.12
CA THR A 44 -3.28 -14.93 -0.78
C THR A 44 -2.31 -14.13 -1.67
N ALA A 45 -1.06 -14.49 -1.87
CA ALA A 45 -0.09 -14.97 -0.91
C ALA A 45 1.11 -14.00 -1.00
N ILE A 46 1.76 -13.72 0.13
CA ILE A 46 3.02 -12.92 0.21
C ILE A 46 4.10 -13.39 -0.79
N GLU A 47 3.96 -14.62 -1.30
CA GLU A 47 4.76 -15.25 -2.34
C GLU A 47 5.04 -14.36 -3.55
N ARG A 48 4.09 -13.52 -3.98
CA ARG A 48 4.28 -12.61 -5.11
C ARG A 48 5.43 -11.61 -4.91
N TYR A 49 5.73 -11.28 -3.65
CA TYR A 49 6.81 -10.37 -3.28
C TYR A 49 8.13 -11.10 -2.99
N THR A 50 8.15 -12.44 -3.02
CA THR A 50 9.33 -13.20 -2.64
C THR A 50 10.41 -13.22 -3.73
N GLY A 51 11.65 -13.35 -3.28
CA GLY A 51 12.84 -13.36 -4.12
C GLY A 51 13.67 -12.09 -3.98
N ASN A 52 14.63 -11.97 -4.90
CA ASN A 52 15.55 -10.84 -4.98
C ASN A 52 14.99 -9.76 -5.89
N TRP A 53 15.14 -8.53 -5.44
CA TRP A 53 14.65 -7.33 -6.06
C TRP A 53 15.74 -6.26 -5.99
N THR A 54 15.84 -5.42 -7.01
CA THR A 54 16.77 -4.29 -7.02
C THR A 54 16.07 -3.04 -7.50
N VAL A 55 16.47 -1.89 -6.98
CA VAL A 55 16.02 -0.58 -7.46
C VAL A 55 17.18 0.39 -7.45
N CYS A 56 17.15 1.34 -8.37
CA CYS A 56 18.02 2.51 -8.34
C CYS A 56 17.15 3.74 -8.07
N ASN A 57 17.22 4.26 -6.84
CA ASN A 57 16.54 5.46 -6.39
C ASN A 57 17.36 6.70 -6.75
N PHE A 58 16.72 7.75 -7.26
CA PHE A 58 17.40 8.98 -7.68
C PHE A 58 17.10 10.11 -6.71
N ASP A 59 18.10 10.54 -5.93
CA ASP A 59 18.00 11.69 -5.03
C ASP A 59 18.55 12.93 -5.75
N GLY A 60 17.74 13.47 -6.65
CA GLY A 60 18.09 14.63 -7.47
C GLY A 60 19.18 14.33 -8.52
N PRO A 61 19.84 15.38 -9.06
CA PRO A 61 20.77 15.23 -10.18
C PRO A 61 22.17 14.74 -9.77
N THR A 62 22.45 14.58 -8.48
CA THR A 62 23.81 14.37 -7.96
C THR A 62 23.97 13.15 -7.08
N ALA A 63 22.88 12.50 -6.69
CA ALA A 63 22.93 11.33 -5.81
C ALA A 63 21.95 10.26 -6.27
N SER A 64 22.30 9.02 -5.93
CA SER A 64 21.44 7.88 -6.14
C SER A 64 21.72 6.81 -5.09
N GLU A 65 20.75 5.94 -4.88
CA GLU A 65 20.85 4.83 -3.97
C GLU A 65 20.44 3.55 -4.69
N PHE A 66 21.32 2.56 -4.70
CA PHE A 66 21.01 1.23 -5.19
C PHE A 66 20.64 0.34 -4.03
N GLU A 67 19.45 -0.23 -4.07
CA GLU A 67 19.00 -1.17 -3.05
C GLU A 67 18.90 -2.58 -3.63
N THR A 68 19.29 -3.55 -2.81
CA THR A 68 19.00 -4.97 -3.04
C THR A 68 18.11 -5.46 -1.92
N LEU A 69 16.89 -5.84 -2.27
CA LEU A 69 15.87 -6.34 -1.37
C LEU A 69 15.69 -7.84 -1.58
N GLN A 70 15.85 -8.63 -0.52
CA GLN A 70 15.55 -10.05 -0.51
C GLN A 70 14.36 -10.31 0.41
N VAL A 71 13.29 -10.87 -0.14
CA VAL A 71 12.06 -11.19 0.61
C VAL A 71 11.90 -12.71 0.70
N THR A 72 11.79 -13.22 1.92
CA THR A 72 11.66 -14.65 2.21
C THR A 72 10.35 -14.92 2.93
N ARG A 73 9.50 -15.77 2.35
CA ARG A 73 8.20 -16.15 2.93
C ARG A 73 8.37 -16.83 4.29
N THR A 74 7.56 -16.41 5.25
CA THR A 74 7.44 -17.06 6.58
C THR A 74 6.05 -17.64 6.82
N SER A 75 5.00 -17.07 6.20
CA SER A 75 3.64 -17.64 6.17
C SER A 75 2.90 -17.20 4.90
N ASP A 76 1.58 -17.38 4.81
CA ASP A 76 0.80 -16.91 3.66
C ASP A 76 0.70 -15.37 3.56
N THR A 77 0.85 -14.68 4.70
CA THR A 77 0.70 -13.23 4.81
C THR A 77 1.94 -12.53 5.36
N THR A 78 2.97 -13.29 5.74
CA THR A 78 4.19 -12.74 6.34
C THR A 78 5.45 -13.17 5.62
N ALA A 79 6.43 -12.28 5.59
CA ALA A 79 7.78 -12.55 5.11
C ALA A 79 8.81 -11.86 6.00
N SER A 80 10.02 -12.40 6.05
CA SER A 80 11.19 -11.65 6.47
C SER A 80 11.83 -10.96 5.27
N PHE A 81 12.49 -9.83 5.49
CA PHE A 81 13.27 -9.17 4.46
C PHE A 81 14.65 -8.77 4.94
N THR A 82 15.57 -8.64 4.00
CA THR A 82 16.84 -7.91 4.15
C THR A 82 16.94 -6.90 3.02
N VAL A 83 17.41 -5.69 3.33
CA VAL A 83 17.76 -4.68 2.33
C VAL A 83 19.20 -4.25 2.54
N ASP A 84 19.96 -4.22 1.46
CA ASP A 84 21.30 -3.65 1.40
C ASP A 84 21.23 -2.42 0.49
N SER A 85 21.62 -1.25 0.99
CA SER A 85 21.66 -0.02 0.21
C SER A 85 23.09 0.44 -0.01
N LYS A 86 23.33 1.01 -1.19
CA LYS A 86 24.60 1.65 -1.58
C LYS A 86 24.29 3.02 -2.15
N THR A 87 24.79 4.05 -1.50
CA THR A 87 24.65 5.43 -1.97
C THR A 87 25.84 5.81 -2.85
N TYR A 88 25.57 6.52 -3.94
CA TYR A 88 26.55 7.04 -4.89
C TYR A 88 26.42 8.55 -5.03
N ALA A 89 27.56 9.24 -5.20
CA ALA A 89 27.58 10.67 -5.55
C ALA A 89 27.42 10.90 -7.07
N THR A 90 26.55 10.12 -7.69
CA THR A 90 26.16 10.15 -9.11
C THR A 90 24.67 9.86 -9.20
N SER A 91 24.00 10.22 -10.29
CA SER A 91 22.55 10.05 -10.46
C SER A 91 22.18 8.78 -11.24
N ASN A 92 22.98 7.72 -11.17
CA ASN A 92 22.78 6.51 -12.00
C ASN A 92 23.15 5.19 -11.31
N CYS A 93 23.32 5.19 -9.99
CA CYS A 93 23.74 4.01 -9.21
C CYS A 93 25.05 3.38 -9.67
N THR A 94 25.99 4.20 -10.15
CA THR A 94 27.32 3.73 -10.55
C THR A 94 28.44 4.58 -9.98
N GLY A 95 29.66 4.04 -10.01
CA GLY A 95 30.86 4.71 -9.51
C GLY A 95 31.21 4.30 -8.08
N THR A 96 31.87 5.19 -7.36
CA THR A 96 32.32 4.94 -5.99
C THR A 96 31.15 5.01 -5.02
N VAL A 97 30.98 3.96 -4.23
CA VAL A 97 30.04 3.92 -3.10
C VAL A 97 30.53 4.87 -2.02
N VAL A 98 29.70 5.83 -1.62
CA VAL A 98 30.00 6.81 -0.57
C VAL A 98 29.42 6.41 0.79
N ARG A 99 28.39 5.58 0.80
CA ARG A 99 27.76 5.02 2.00
C ARG A 99 27.16 3.65 1.68
N SER A 100 27.21 2.74 2.65
CA SER A 100 26.52 1.46 2.59
C SER A 100 25.78 1.24 3.90
N ASP A 101 24.52 0.85 3.82
CA ASP A 101 23.69 0.52 4.97
C ASP A 101 23.01 -0.84 4.74
N ALA A 102 22.64 -1.51 5.82
CA ALA A 102 21.90 -2.76 5.76
C ALA A 102 20.82 -2.77 6.83
N SER A 103 19.65 -3.27 6.48
CA SER A 103 18.52 -3.41 7.40
C SER A 103 17.80 -4.73 7.16
N SER A 104 17.12 -5.22 8.19
CA SER A 104 16.30 -6.42 8.10
C SER A 104 15.07 -6.29 8.97
N GLY A 105 14.04 -7.07 8.65
CA GLY A 105 12.77 -6.93 9.31
C GLY A 105 11.73 -7.92 8.82
N THR A 106 10.47 -7.60 9.09
CA THR A 106 9.31 -8.39 8.67
C THR A 106 8.31 -7.56 7.89
N ILE A 107 7.64 -8.20 6.95
CA ILE A 107 6.52 -7.68 6.18
C ILE A 107 5.30 -8.50 6.58
N SER A 108 4.16 -7.84 6.81
CA SER A 108 2.87 -8.50 7.04
C SER A 108 1.78 -7.84 6.22
N ILE A 109 1.07 -8.62 5.39
CA ILE A 109 -0.11 -8.17 4.65
C ILE A 109 -1.28 -8.11 5.62
N VAL A 110 -1.96 -6.96 5.68
CA VAL A 110 -3.09 -6.70 6.58
C VAL A 110 -4.40 -6.39 5.86
N GLY A 111 -4.37 -6.32 4.54
CA GLY A 111 -5.56 -6.13 3.72
C GLY A 111 -5.18 -5.58 2.35
N THR A 112 -6.16 -5.02 1.66
CA THR A 112 -5.97 -4.37 0.37
C THR A 112 -6.65 -3.00 0.36
N LYS A 113 -6.27 -2.15 -0.58
CA LYS A 113 -6.95 -0.89 -0.90
C LYS A 113 -6.79 -0.55 -2.37
N ALA A 114 -7.53 0.45 -2.84
CA ALA A 114 -7.34 1.02 -4.16
C ALA A 114 -6.44 2.25 -4.12
N ILE A 115 -5.56 2.38 -5.11
CA ILE A 115 -4.87 3.63 -5.46
C ILE A 115 -5.18 3.88 -6.94
N GLY A 116 -6.03 4.87 -7.21
CA GLY A 116 -6.62 5.04 -8.55
C GLY A 116 -7.43 3.80 -8.95
N THR A 117 -7.04 3.17 -10.07
CA THR A 117 -7.66 1.91 -10.55
C THR A 117 -6.91 0.65 -10.11
N GLU A 118 -5.79 0.81 -9.39
CA GLU A 118 -4.92 -0.31 -9.00
C GLU A 118 -5.29 -0.80 -7.60
N THR A 119 -5.44 -2.11 -7.45
CA THR A 119 -5.59 -2.74 -6.13
C THR A 119 -4.21 -3.06 -5.60
N VAL A 120 -3.89 -2.51 -4.43
CA VAL A 120 -2.60 -2.68 -3.75
C VAL A 120 -2.82 -3.40 -2.42
N ASP A 121 -1.82 -4.15 -1.96
CA ASP A 121 -1.85 -4.74 -0.63
C ASP A 121 -1.42 -3.70 0.41
N LYS A 122 -2.17 -3.58 1.49
CA LYS A 122 -1.76 -2.87 2.70
C LYS A 122 -0.80 -3.77 3.47
N VAL A 123 0.38 -3.26 3.78
CA VAL A 123 1.41 -4.00 4.51
C VAL A 123 1.92 -3.22 5.70
N ASN A 124 2.26 -3.92 6.78
CA ASN A 124 3.06 -3.38 7.87
C ASN A 124 4.49 -3.89 7.71
N VAL A 125 5.45 -2.97 7.68
CA VAL A 125 6.89 -3.24 7.60
C VAL A 125 7.50 -2.93 8.95
N ALA A 126 8.04 -3.94 9.63
CA ALA A 126 8.67 -3.77 10.93
C ALA A 126 10.19 -3.95 10.83
N ALA A 127 10.95 -2.92 11.19
CA ALA A 127 12.41 -2.92 11.21
C ALA A 127 12.91 -1.90 12.24
N GLY A 128 14.11 -2.11 12.80
CA GLY A 128 14.74 -1.15 13.72
C GLY A 128 13.94 -0.82 15.00
N GLY A 129 12.98 -1.66 15.39
CA GLY A 129 12.10 -1.41 16.54
C GLY A 129 10.86 -0.55 16.25
N SER A 130 10.67 -0.12 15.01
CA SER A 130 9.48 0.60 14.53
C SER A 130 8.66 -0.25 13.57
N THR A 131 7.40 0.13 13.36
CA THR A 131 6.53 -0.44 12.33
C THR A 131 5.96 0.69 11.49
N GLU A 132 6.16 0.60 10.19
CA GLU A 132 5.65 1.53 9.18
C GLU A 132 4.50 0.89 8.41
N LYS A 133 3.52 1.72 8.03
CA LYS A 133 2.44 1.35 7.12
C LYS A 133 2.84 1.66 5.69
N GLN A 134 2.79 0.66 4.83
CA GLN A 134 3.20 0.76 3.44
C GLN A 134 2.20 0.03 2.54
N VAL A 135 2.26 0.28 1.23
CA VAL A 135 1.46 -0.43 0.23
C VAL A 135 2.36 -1.08 -0.79
N PHE A 136 2.05 -2.31 -1.19
CA PHE A 136 2.81 -3.07 -2.18
C PHE A 136 1.92 -3.53 -3.33
N VAL A 137 2.50 -3.56 -4.53
CA VAL A 137 1.89 -4.21 -5.70
C VAL A 137 2.96 -4.70 -6.66
N VAL A 138 2.80 -5.92 -7.16
CA VAL A 138 3.56 -6.40 -8.31
C VAL A 138 2.65 -6.35 -9.52
N ARG A 139 3.03 -5.58 -10.54
CA ARG A 139 2.26 -5.46 -11.78
C ARG A 139 2.53 -6.64 -12.72
N GLY A 140 1.68 -6.80 -13.73
CA GLY A 140 1.78 -7.91 -14.69
C GLY A 140 3.07 -7.92 -15.53
N ASP A 141 3.84 -6.84 -15.51
CA ASP A 141 5.17 -6.74 -16.12
C ASP A 141 6.29 -7.21 -15.18
N GLY A 142 5.95 -7.72 -14.00
CA GLY A 142 6.89 -8.27 -13.02
C GLY A 142 7.61 -7.21 -12.18
N ARG A 143 7.24 -5.93 -12.28
CA ARG A 143 7.81 -4.84 -11.48
C ARG A 143 7.10 -4.70 -10.14
N PHE A 144 7.87 -4.54 -9.07
CA PHE A 144 7.37 -4.38 -7.70
C PHE A 144 7.39 -2.89 -7.31
N PHE A 145 6.20 -2.34 -7.08
CA PHE A 145 6.00 -0.96 -6.64
C PHE A 145 5.67 -0.91 -5.15
N THR A 146 6.25 0.08 -4.48
CA THR A 146 5.93 0.48 -3.11
C THR A 146 5.12 1.79 -3.12
N GLY A 147 4.53 2.16 -1.99
CA GLY A 147 3.98 3.51 -1.80
C GLY A 147 5.07 4.53 -1.52
N ILE A 148 4.78 5.79 -1.86
CA ILE A 148 5.62 6.93 -1.44
C ILE A 148 5.60 6.97 0.10
N PRO A 149 6.76 6.91 0.79
CA PRO A 149 6.83 6.92 2.24
C PRO A 149 6.01 8.05 2.87
N THR A 150 5.37 7.78 4.01
CA THR A 150 4.42 8.74 4.60
C THR A 150 5.08 9.95 5.26
N ASP A 151 6.38 9.87 5.51
CA ASP A 151 7.22 10.93 6.06
C ASP A 151 7.92 11.78 4.99
N GLU A 152 7.81 11.40 3.71
CA GLU A 152 8.34 12.18 2.60
C GLU A 152 7.48 13.41 2.27
N THR A 153 8.17 14.46 1.80
CA THR A 153 7.52 15.73 1.44
C THR A 153 6.60 15.53 0.24
N GLY A 154 5.30 15.78 0.44
CA GLY A 154 4.27 15.60 -0.60
C GLY A 154 3.47 14.31 -0.45
N SER A 155 3.85 13.43 0.49
CA SER A 155 3.02 12.29 0.87
C SER A 155 1.79 12.76 1.65
N ASN A 156 0.62 12.24 1.29
CA ASN A 156 -0.63 12.43 2.02
C ASN A 156 -1.18 11.05 2.38
N PRO A 157 -0.89 10.50 3.57
CA PRO A 157 -1.44 9.21 3.94
C PRO A 157 -2.97 9.27 3.95
N ASP A 158 -3.60 8.12 3.71
CA ASP A 158 -5.05 7.99 3.85
C ASP A 158 -5.50 8.05 5.32
N ALA A 159 -6.80 7.94 5.55
CA ALA A 159 -7.38 7.96 6.90
C ALA A 159 -6.89 6.82 7.80
N GLU A 160 -6.36 5.74 7.22
CA GLU A 160 -5.77 4.62 7.97
C GLU A 160 -4.26 4.79 8.18
N GLY A 161 -3.62 5.81 7.60
CA GLY A 161 -2.18 6.04 7.69
C GLY A 161 -1.35 5.32 6.63
N TYR A 162 -1.95 4.78 5.56
CA TYR A 162 -1.22 4.15 4.45
C TYR A 162 -0.97 5.15 3.32
N PRO A 163 0.14 5.01 2.56
CA PRO A 163 0.37 5.82 1.38
C PRO A 163 -0.81 5.83 0.40
N SER A 164 -1.08 7.01 -0.17
CA SER A 164 -2.15 7.22 -1.14
C SER A 164 -1.67 7.21 -2.59
N ALA A 165 -0.36 7.08 -2.83
CA ALA A 165 0.28 7.08 -4.13
C ALA A 165 1.41 6.05 -4.16
N LEU A 166 1.68 5.51 -5.35
CA LEU A 166 2.79 4.60 -5.61
C LEU A 166 4.04 5.39 -6.01
N ASP A 167 5.19 4.88 -5.60
CA ASP A 167 6.49 5.33 -6.07
C ASP A 167 6.61 5.08 -7.58
N ASN A 168 7.34 5.95 -8.29
CA ASN A 168 7.62 5.80 -9.71
C ASN A 168 8.90 4.99 -9.97
N GLN A 169 9.65 4.60 -8.93
CA GLN A 169 10.86 3.80 -8.98
C GLN A 169 10.56 2.36 -8.51
N PRO A 170 10.13 1.47 -9.42
CA PRO A 170 9.87 0.10 -9.03
C PRO A 170 11.15 -0.69 -8.83
N PHE A 171 11.08 -1.63 -7.89
CA PHE A 171 11.98 -2.75 -7.84
C PHE A 171 11.78 -3.68 -9.04
N VAL A 172 12.90 -4.17 -9.57
CA VAL A 172 12.97 -5.15 -10.66
C VAL A 172 13.70 -6.41 -10.19
N ARG A 173 13.48 -7.53 -10.87
CA ARG A 173 14.31 -8.72 -10.65
C ARG A 173 15.67 -8.49 -11.31
N PRO A 174 16.78 -8.87 -10.65
CA PRO A 174 18.13 -8.77 -11.23
C PRO A 174 18.32 -9.68 -12.45
#